data_AF-A0A9N9E3K4-F1
#
_entry.id   AF-A0A9N9E3K4-F1
#
_cell.length_a   1.000
_cell.length_b   1.000
_cell.length_c   1.000
_cell.angle_alpha   90.00
_cell.angle_beta   90.00
_cell.angle_gamma   90.00
#
_symmetry.space_group_name_H-M   'P 1'
#
loop_
_entity.id
_entity.type
_entity.pdbx_description
1 polymer ?
#
loop_
_entity_poly.entity_id
_entity_poly.type
_entity_poly.pdbx_seq_one_letter_code
_entity_poly.pdbx_strand_id
1 'polypeptide(L)'
;GAPVSSLKGKKLDYLCNGVASWYATIVTSFVLHYYGWFRLTEIIDNFGPLMSAAVITGFVVTLVIYVTTIMQGKEYRMSGYLMYDLFMGAALNPRLGRVDLKMFAEIRIPWVIILIIQLVGIYQFM
;
A
#
# COMPACT_ATOMS: atom_id res chain seq x y z
N GLY A 1 4.95 16.09 9.63
CA GLY A 1 6.27 15.61 9.19
C GLY A 1 7.35 16.67 9.37
N ALA A 2 8.59 16.36 9.01
CA ALA A 2 9.66 17.35 8.85
C ALA A 2 9.33 18.28 7.64
N PRO A 3 9.83 19.53 7.62
CA PRO A 3 9.61 20.44 6.50
C PRO A 3 10.27 19.90 5.23
N VAL A 4 9.53 19.85 4.11
CA VAL A 4 10.03 19.31 2.85
C VAL A 4 10.66 20.43 2.02
N SER A 5 11.96 20.34 1.76
CA SER A 5 12.73 21.33 0.98
C SER A 5 12.19 21.53 -0.44
N SER A 6 11.76 20.44 -1.09
CA SER A 6 11.12 20.45 -2.41
C SER A 6 9.80 21.24 -2.47
N LEU A 7 9.08 21.37 -1.35
CA LEU A 7 7.79 22.09 -1.26
C LEU A 7 7.96 23.48 -0.62
N LYS A 8 9.13 24.11 -0.77
CA LYS A 8 9.47 25.41 -0.15
C LYS A 8 9.26 25.39 1.38
N GLY A 9 9.62 24.28 2.03
CA GLY A 9 9.53 24.14 3.48
C GLY A 9 8.11 23.87 4.02
N LYS A 10 7.11 23.61 3.15
CA LYS A 10 5.79 23.21 3.64
C LYS A 10 5.86 21.90 4.42
N LYS A 11 5.17 21.88 5.56
CA LYS A 11 4.95 20.70 6.37
C LYS A 11 3.69 20.00 5.89
N LEU A 12 3.81 18.71 5.61
CA LEU A 12 2.70 17.86 5.22
C LEU A 12 2.05 17.28 6.48
N ASP A 13 0.74 17.42 6.57
CA ASP A 13 -0.08 16.79 7.60
C ASP A 13 -0.36 15.34 7.19
N TYR A 14 -0.14 14.43 8.15
CA TYR A 14 -0.33 13.00 7.99
C TYR A 14 -1.26 12.51 9.09
N LEU A 15 -2.28 11.76 8.69
CA LEU A 15 -3.13 11.02 9.63
C LEU A 15 -2.39 9.75 10.06
N CYS A 16 -1.83 9.78 11.26
CA CYS A 16 -1.10 8.66 11.85
C CYS A 16 -2.01 7.82 12.76
N ASN A 17 -3.01 7.17 12.18
CA ASN A 17 -3.92 6.25 12.90
C ASN A 17 -3.54 4.77 12.70
N GLY A 18 -2.25 4.47 12.56
CA GLY A 18 -1.75 3.12 12.28
C GLY A 18 -2.16 2.09 13.31
N VAL A 19 -1.98 2.40 14.60
CA VAL A 19 -2.27 1.47 15.72
C VAL A 19 -3.77 1.16 15.81
N ALA A 20 -4.63 2.17 15.77
CA ALA A 20 -6.08 1.97 15.81
C ALA A 20 -6.56 1.15 14.60
N SER A 21 -6.02 1.44 13.42
CA SER A 21 -6.34 0.67 12.21
C SER A 21 -5.90 -0.78 12.31
N TRP A 22 -4.72 -1.03 12.89
CA TRP A 22 -4.17 -2.37 13.09
C TRP A 22 -5.08 -3.26 13.94
N TYR A 23 -5.49 -2.75 15.12
CA TYR A 23 -6.43 -3.47 15.97
C TYR A 23 -7.79 -3.66 15.30
N ALA A 24 -8.26 -2.67 14.54
CA ALA A 24 -9.50 -2.82 13.77
C ALA A 24 -9.39 -3.98 12.76
N THR A 25 -8.26 -4.14 12.06
CA THR A 25 -8.06 -5.25 11.11
C THR A 25 -8.04 -6.61 11.80
N ILE A 26 -7.39 -6.73 12.97
CA ILE A 26 -7.34 -7.98 13.75
C ILE A 26 -8.73 -8.36 14.27
N VAL A 27 -9.46 -7.41 14.86
CA VAL A 27 -10.81 -7.66 15.37
C VAL A 27 -11.73 -8.05 14.22
N THR A 28 -11.65 -7.35 13.09
CA THR A 28 -12.48 -7.66 11.92
C THR A 28 -12.15 -9.05 11.35
N SER A 29 -10.87 -9.40 11.20
CA SER A 29 -10.49 -10.74 10.70
C SER A 29 -10.92 -11.86 11.64
N PHE A 30 -10.79 -11.66 12.97
CA PHE A 30 -11.25 -12.62 13.97
C PHE A 30 -12.77 -12.83 13.90
N VAL A 31 -13.53 -11.74 13.82
CA VAL A 31 -15.00 -11.78 13.70
C VAL A 31 -15.42 -12.52 12.43
N LEU A 32 -14.82 -12.19 11.28
CA LEU A 32 -15.12 -12.85 10.01
C LEU A 32 -14.80 -14.35 10.03
N HIS A 33 -13.73 -14.74 10.73
CA HIS A 33 -13.38 -16.14 10.93
C HIS A 33 -14.37 -16.86 11.81
N TYR A 34 -14.74 -16.25 12.94
CA TYR A 34 -15.64 -16.84 13.94
C TYR A 34 -17.04 -17.10 13.37
N TYR A 35 -17.56 -16.18 12.54
CA TYR A 35 -18.85 -16.36 11.87
C TYR A 35 -18.79 -17.30 10.65
N GLY A 36 -17.60 -17.79 10.28
CA GLY A 36 -17.41 -18.72 9.15
C GLY A 36 -17.61 -18.09 7.77
N TRP A 37 -17.75 -16.77 7.68
CA TRP A 37 -17.90 -16.06 6.40
C TRP A 37 -16.61 -16.02 5.59
N PHE A 38 -15.46 -16.06 6.27
CA PHE A 38 -14.16 -16.08 5.63
C PHE A 38 -13.22 -17.01 6.38
N ARG A 39 -12.83 -18.11 5.75
CA ARG A 39 -11.79 -18.99 6.28
C ARG A 39 -10.45 -18.41 5.90
N LEU A 40 -9.66 -18.00 6.90
CA LEU A 40 -8.35 -17.43 6.64
C LEU A 40 -7.40 -18.43 5.96
N THR A 41 -7.66 -19.74 6.06
CA THR A 41 -6.92 -20.81 5.36
C THR A 41 -7.00 -20.68 3.84
N GLU A 42 -8.08 -20.13 3.29
CA GLU A 42 -8.26 -19.98 1.83
C GLU A 42 -7.23 -19.02 1.21
N ILE A 43 -6.61 -18.15 2.02
CA ILE A 43 -5.51 -17.26 1.59
C ILE A 43 -4.26 -18.07 1.26
N ILE A 44 -3.94 -19.10 2.05
CA ILE A 44 -2.77 -19.96 1.81
C ILE A 44 -3.06 -20.89 0.63
N ASP A 45 -4.26 -21.45 0.56
CA ASP A 45 -4.65 -22.35 -0.53
C ASP A 45 -4.58 -21.65 -1.90
N ASN A 46 -4.90 -20.35 -1.95
CA ASN A 46 -4.86 -19.53 -3.16
C ASN A 46 -3.69 -18.56 -3.21
N PHE A 47 -2.58 -18.86 -2.52
CA PHE A 47 -1.43 -17.97 -2.43
C PHE A 47 -0.83 -17.62 -3.81
N GLY A 48 -0.75 -18.61 -4.71
CA GLY A 48 -0.22 -18.42 -6.06
C GLY A 48 -1.01 -17.38 -6.88
N PRO A 49 -2.32 -17.57 -7.10
CA PRO A 49 -3.17 -16.58 -7.78
C PRO A 49 -3.13 -15.19 -7.14
N LEU A 50 -3.12 -15.11 -5.79
CA LEU A 50 -3.04 -13.84 -5.07
C LEU A 50 -1.74 -13.10 -5.33
N MET A 51 -0.59 -13.80 -5.39
CA MET A 51 0.69 -13.18 -5.73
C MET A 51 0.69 -12.63 -7.16
N SER A 52 0.20 -13.38 -8.14
CA SER A 52 0.13 -12.90 -9.52
C SER A 52 -0.78 -11.68 -9.66
N ALA A 53 -1.94 -11.69 -8.99
CA ALA A 53 -2.83 -10.54 -8.94
C ALA A 53 -2.14 -9.33 -8.30
N ALA A 54 -1.43 -9.51 -7.18
CA ALA A 54 -0.70 -8.46 -6.49
C ALA A 54 0.35 -7.79 -7.39
N VAL A 55 1.13 -8.59 -8.13
CA VAL A 55 2.12 -8.10 -9.09
C VAL A 55 1.47 -7.27 -10.20
N ILE A 56 0.39 -7.77 -10.79
CA ILE A 56 -0.37 -7.05 -11.84
C ILE A 56 -0.89 -5.72 -11.29
N THR A 57 -1.50 -5.70 -10.10
CA THR A 57 -1.95 -4.45 -9.47
C THR A 57 -0.80 -3.49 -9.19
N GLY A 58 0.39 -3.97 -8.82
CA GLY A 58 1.57 -3.12 -8.62
C GLY A 58 1.98 -2.37 -9.90
N PHE A 59 2.00 -3.06 -11.03
CA PHE A 59 2.26 -2.45 -12.34
C PHE A 59 1.17 -1.45 -12.74
N VAL A 60 -0.10 -1.81 -12.56
CA VAL A 60 -1.24 -0.91 -12.86
C VAL A 60 -1.16 0.36 -12.01
N VAL A 61 -0.93 0.24 -10.70
CA VAL A 61 -0.82 1.40 -9.80
C VAL A 61 0.35 2.30 -10.19
N THR A 62 1.50 1.72 -10.56
CA THR A 62 2.65 2.49 -11.04
C THR A 62 2.32 3.31 -12.28
N LEU A 63 1.67 2.70 -13.28
CA LEU A 63 1.24 3.39 -14.50
C LEU A 63 0.21 4.48 -14.23
N VAL A 64 -0.79 4.21 -13.38
CA VAL A 64 -1.81 5.19 -13.01
C VAL A 64 -1.18 6.40 -12.31
N ILE A 65 -0.27 6.18 -11.36
CA ILE A 65 0.42 7.27 -10.66
C ILE A 65 1.29 8.08 -11.63
N TYR A 66 1.99 7.40 -12.55
CA TYR A 66 2.82 8.07 -13.55
C TYR A 66 1.98 8.98 -14.47
N VAL A 67 0.91 8.47 -15.07
CA VAL A 67 0.02 9.24 -15.96
C VAL A 67 -0.65 10.39 -15.22
N THR A 68 -1.19 10.14 -14.03
CA THR A 68 -1.85 11.20 -13.23
C THR A 68 -0.87 12.30 -12.80
N THR A 69 0.41 11.98 -12.61
CA THR A 69 1.43 12.97 -12.26
C THR A 69 1.79 13.86 -13.43
N ILE A 70 1.95 13.29 -14.63
CA ILE A 70 2.18 14.05 -15.88
C ILE A 70 1.00 14.98 -16.15
N MET A 71 -0.23 14.47 -16.04
CA MET A 71 -1.45 15.27 -16.23
C MET A 71 -1.56 16.44 -15.24
N GLN A 72 -1.06 16.28 -14.01
CA GLN A 72 -1.06 17.32 -13.00
C GLN A 72 0.14 18.28 -13.09
N GLY A 73 1.16 17.99 -13.91
CA GLY A 73 2.38 18.78 -14.03
C GLY A 73 3.18 18.90 -12.72
N LYS A 74 3.01 17.96 -11.79
CA LYS A 74 3.69 17.94 -10.47
C LYS A 74 4.91 17.03 -10.47
N GLU A 75 5.63 17.04 -11.58
CA GLU A 75 6.81 16.21 -11.78
C GLU A 75 7.94 16.67 -10.85
N TYR A 76 8.55 15.71 -10.15
CA TYR A 76 9.68 15.97 -9.28
C TYR A 76 10.91 15.21 -9.76
N ARG A 77 11.92 15.96 -10.20
CA ARG A 77 13.25 15.44 -10.56
C ARG A 77 13.23 14.38 -11.67
N MET A 78 12.63 14.72 -12.81
CA MET A 78 12.63 13.90 -14.04
C MET A 78 14.00 13.93 -14.71
N SER A 79 14.47 12.77 -15.17
CA SER A 79 15.75 12.60 -15.88
C SER A 79 15.62 12.72 -17.40
N GLY A 80 14.40 12.61 -17.93
CA GLY A 80 14.11 12.63 -19.37
C GLY A 80 14.16 11.24 -20.03
N TYR A 81 14.56 10.20 -19.30
CA TYR A 81 14.49 8.81 -19.78
C TYR A 81 13.25 8.11 -19.21
N LEU A 82 12.33 7.75 -20.10
CA LEU A 82 11.02 7.17 -19.75
C LEU A 82 11.11 5.98 -18.78
N MET A 83 11.98 5.00 -19.07
CA MET A 83 12.10 3.79 -18.23
C MET A 83 12.67 4.10 -16.84
N TYR A 84 13.59 5.06 -16.75
CA TYR A 84 14.16 5.46 -15.47
C TYR A 84 13.16 6.27 -14.64
N ASP A 85 12.44 7.20 -15.28
CA ASP A 85 11.45 8.05 -14.62
C ASP A 85 10.21 7.25 -14.17
N LEU A 86 9.86 6.18 -14.90
CA LEU A 86 8.83 5.23 -14.49
C LEU A 86 9.27 4.42 -13.26
N PHE A 87 10.52 3.95 -13.22
CA PHE A 87 11.04 3.16 -12.11
C PHE A 87 11.24 3.99 -10.83
N MET A 88 11.77 5.21 -10.96
CA MET A 88 11.99 6.12 -9.84
C MET A 88 10.69 6.77 -9.35
N GLY A 89 9.69 6.86 -10.21
CA GLY A 89 8.42 7.53 -9.96
C GLY A 89 8.49 9.03 -10.20
N ALA A 90 7.47 9.57 -10.88
CA ALA A 90 7.40 10.98 -11.25
C ALA A 90 6.97 11.92 -10.09
N ALA A 91 6.25 11.40 -9.08
CA ALA A 91 5.71 12.18 -7.98
C ALA A 91 6.43 11.90 -6.66
N LEU A 92 6.79 12.97 -5.92
CA LEU A 92 7.43 12.85 -4.60
C LEU A 92 6.48 12.29 -3.52
N ASN A 93 5.23 12.78 -3.49
CA ASN A 93 4.17 12.34 -2.56
C ASN A 93 2.80 12.34 -3.29
N PRO A 94 2.45 11.28 -4.03
CA PRO A 94 1.14 11.18 -4.67
C PRO A 94 0.05 11.06 -3.60
N ARG A 95 -0.93 11.96 -3.67
CA ARG A 95 -2.02 12.08 -2.70
C ARG A 95 -3.35 11.75 -3.34
N LEU A 96 -4.09 10.88 -2.68
CA LEU A 96 -5.50 10.67 -2.96
C LEU A 96 -6.30 11.33 -1.83
N GLY A 97 -6.72 12.58 -2.06
CA GLY A 97 -7.40 13.39 -1.04
C GLY A 97 -6.52 13.62 0.20
N ARG A 98 -6.93 13.05 1.34
CA ARG A 98 -6.22 13.15 2.63
C ARG A 98 -5.21 12.02 2.88
N VAL A 99 -5.15 11.01 2.00
CA VAL A 99 -4.29 9.84 2.15
C VAL A 99 -3.07 9.98 1.23
N ASP A 100 -1.88 9.94 1.84
CA ASP A 100 -0.62 9.83 1.11
C ASP A 100 -0.40 8.37 0.68
N LEU A 101 -0.42 8.12 -0.63
CA LEU A 101 -0.34 6.76 -1.18
C LEU A 101 0.99 6.08 -0.84
N LYS A 102 2.08 6.85 -0.78
CA LYS A 102 3.40 6.36 -0.37
C LYS A 102 3.39 5.81 1.05
N MET A 103 2.85 6.58 2.00
CA MET A 103 2.76 6.15 3.40
C MET A 103 1.77 5.00 3.57
N PHE A 104 0.66 5.01 2.82
CA PHE A 104 -0.34 3.94 2.84
C PHE A 104 0.25 2.61 2.34
N ALA A 105 0.97 2.63 1.22
CA ALA A 105 1.57 1.46 0.61
C ALA A 105 2.70 0.87 1.48
N GLU A 106 3.45 1.70 2.20
CA GLU A 106 4.53 1.24 3.09
C GLU A 106 3.99 0.66 4.40
N ILE A 107 2.98 1.28 5.01
CA ILE A 107 2.56 0.94 6.38
C ILE A 107 1.40 -0.06 6.42
N ARG A 108 0.45 -0.03 5.47
CA ARG A 108 -0.78 -0.82 5.61
C ARG A 108 -0.76 -2.12 4.82
N ILE A 109 -0.48 -2.05 3.52
CA ILE A 109 -0.56 -3.21 2.62
C ILE A 109 0.38 -4.34 3.09
N PRO A 110 1.70 -4.14 3.19
CA PRO A 110 2.63 -5.24 3.48
C PRO A 110 2.46 -5.78 4.90
N TRP A 111 2.37 -4.90 5.90
CA TRP A 111 2.32 -5.32 7.30
C TRP A 111 1.06 -6.12 7.63
N VAL A 112 -0.11 -5.71 7.11
CA VAL A 112 -1.37 -6.44 7.32
C VAL A 112 -1.33 -7.80 6.63
N ILE A 113 -0.83 -7.86 5.39
CA ILE A 113 -0.75 -9.11 4.63
C ILE A 113 0.20 -10.11 5.32
N ILE A 114 1.39 -9.67 5.75
CA ILE A 114 2.37 -10.53 6.41
C ILE A 114 1.81 -11.08 7.73
N LEU A 115 1.14 -10.24 8.55
CA LEU A 115 0.53 -10.71 9.79
C LEU A 115 -0.51 -11.81 9.52
N ILE A 116 -1.40 -11.60 8.53
CA ILE A 116 -2.46 -12.56 8.25
C ILE A 116 -1.85 -13.88 7.76
N ILE A 117 -0.86 -13.84 6.86
CA ILE A 117 -0.18 -15.04 6.36
C ILE A 117 0.49 -15.80 7.51
N GLN A 118 1.17 -15.12 8.43
CA GLN A 118 1.83 -15.76 9.57
C GLN A 118 0.83 -16.43 10.52
N LEU A 119 -0.29 -15.78 10.83
CA LEU A 119 -1.33 -16.35 11.70
C LEU A 119 -1.94 -17.63 11.10
N VAL A 120 -2.19 -17.63 9.79
CA VAL A 120 -2.74 -18.81 9.11
C VAL A 120 -1.70 -19.91 8.99
N GLY A 121 -0.43 -19.54 8.75
CA GLY A 121 0.67 -20.49 8.74
C GLY A 121 0.74 -21.29 10.04
N ILE A 122 0.68 -20.62 11.19
CA ILE A 122 0.66 -21.29 12.50
C ILE A 122 -0.55 -22.21 12.66
N TYR A 123 -1.74 -21.74 12.26
CA TYR A 123 -2.98 -22.53 12.35
C TYR A 123 -2.94 -23.83 11.54
N GLN A 124 -2.24 -23.85 10.41
CA GLN A 124 -2.12 -25.06 9.56
C GLN A 124 -1.18 -26.14 10.15
N PHE A 125 -0.25 -25.75 11.03
CA PHE A 125 0.75 -26.67 11.62
C PHE A 125 0.36 -27.20 13.01
N MET A 126 -0.74 -26.74 13.60
CA MET A 126 -1.32 -27.26 14.86
C MET A 126 -2.43 -28.26 14.57
#